data_AF-A0A7S0D0A4-F1
#
_entry.id   AF-A0A7S0D0A4-F1
#
_cell.length_a   1.000
_cell.length_b   1.000
_cell.length_c   1.000
_cell.angle_alpha   90.00
_cell.angle_beta   90.00
_cell.angle_gamma   90.00
#
_symmetry.space_group_name_H-M   'P 1'
#
loop_
_entity.id
_entity.type
_entity.pdbx_description
1 polymer ?
#
loop_
_entity_poly.entity_id
_entity_poly.type
_entity_poly.pdbx_seq_one_letter_code
_entity_poly.pdbx_strand_id
1 'polypeptide(L)'
;WQAWLNPPAKEIEAFKSVLVYQESRGTWRSDGGAFEDAILWQYASQDSKDTTEWIKKQPWCNGKIMLDGLSAGGVAAYLTSDNGESYSGMHVGIAGSSVREVLFRGGALSYETFTYIGNFVVGPADAKHPSPFHPNITKYNMMENYVKKHENPGGI
;
A
#
# COMPACT_ATOMS: atom_id res chain seq x y z
N TRP A 1 -1.41 20.36 -1.23
CA TRP A 1 -0.93 18.96 -1.25
C TRP A 1 -1.98 17.91 -0.86
N GLN A 2 -2.94 18.19 0.04
CA GLN A 2 -4.00 17.22 0.42
C GLN A 2 -5.07 16.92 -0.66
N ALA A 3 -5.17 17.72 -1.72
CA ALA A 3 -6.24 17.61 -2.73
C ALA A 3 -6.05 16.49 -3.78
N TRP A 4 -4.87 15.85 -3.84
CA TRP A 4 -4.54 14.86 -4.88
C TRP A 4 -4.62 13.40 -4.41
N LEU A 5 -4.67 13.15 -3.09
CA LEU A 5 -4.64 11.81 -2.50
C LEU A 5 -6.00 11.30 -2.03
N ASN A 6 -7.03 12.16 -2.09
CA ASN A 6 -8.43 11.75 -2.00
C ASN A 6 -9.03 11.92 -3.39
N PRO A 7 -9.76 10.94 -3.95
CA PRO A 7 -10.65 11.25 -5.05
C PRO A 7 -11.53 12.41 -4.55
N PRO A 8 -11.61 13.53 -5.29
CA PRO A 8 -12.29 14.71 -4.80
C PRO A 8 -13.72 14.28 -4.43
N ALA A 9 -14.19 14.58 -3.22
CA ALA A 9 -15.49 14.14 -2.70
C ALA A 9 -16.67 14.32 -3.69
N LYS A 10 -16.52 15.28 -4.61
CA LYS A 10 -17.40 15.52 -5.75
C LYS A 10 -17.58 14.32 -6.70
N GLU A 11 -16.54 13.51 -6.93
CA GLU A 11 -16.62 12.33 -7.79
C GLU A 11 -17.42 11.21 -7.09
N ILE A 12 -17.17 10.98 -5.79
CA ILE A 12 -17.92 10.00 -5.00
C ILE A 12 -19.41 10.36 -4.94
N GLU A 13 -19.72 11.64 -4.70
CA GLU A 13 -21.09 12.16 -4.73
C GLU A 13 -21.73 12.03 -6.12
N ALA A 14 -20.99 12.36 -7.18
CA ALA A 14 -21.47 12.24 -8.56
C ALA A 14 -21.77 10.79 -8.96
N PHE A 15 -20.94 9.83 -8.52
CA PHE A 15 -21.12 8.41 -8.80
C PHE A 15 -22.04 7.69 -7.79
N LYS A 16 -22.58 8.38 -6.78
CA LYS A 16 -23.36 7.79 -5.68
C LYS A 16 -22.68 6.54 -5.11
N SER A 17 -21.38 6.65 -4.88
CA SER A 17 -20.52 5.52 -4.50
C SER A 17 -20.18 5.56 -3.01
N VAL A 18 -19.80 4.41 -2.46
CA VAL A 18 -19.21 4.32 -1.12
C VAL A 18 -17.70 4.17 -1.28
N LEU A 19 -16.93 4.95 -0.53
CA LEU A 19 -15.48 4.86 -0.51
C LEU A 19 -15.02 3.99 0.67
N VAL A 20 -14.17 3.00 0.38
CA VAL A 20 -13.53 2.17 1.39
C VAL A 20 -12.02 2.39 1.32
N TYR A 21 -11.43 2.90 2.40
CA TYR A 21 -9.99 2.97 2.55
C TYR A 21 -9.50 1.83 3.42
N GLN A 22 -8.54 1.07 2.88
CA GLN A 22 -7.89 -0.01 3.59
C GLN A 22 -6.44 0.37 3.91
N GLU A 23 -6.07 0.25 5.19
CA GLU A 23 -4.67 0.24 5.59
C GLU A 23 -4.10 -1.14 5.29
N SER A 24 -2.98 -1.22 4.57
CA SER A 24 -2.36 -2.50 4.21
C SER A 24 -1.87 -3.25 5.46
N ARG A 25 -1.85 -4.58 5.41
CA ARG A 25 -1.29 -5.44 6.45
C ARG A 25 0.11 -4.94 6.87
N GLY A 26 0.35 -4.88 8.18
CA GLY A 26 1.60 -4.40 8.76
C GLY A 26 1.82 -2.88 8.67
N THR A 27 0.79 -2.12 8.27
CA THR A 27 0.83 -0.66 8.25
C THR A 27 -0.22 -0.07 9.18
N TRP A 28 0.15 0.99 9.89
CA TRP A 28 -0.78 1.80 10.70
C TRP A 28 -1.58 1.00 11.74
N ARG A 29 -2.91 0.90 11.58
CA ARG A 29 -3.81 0.18 12.50
C ARG A 29 -4.11 -1.24 12.02
N SER A 30 -3.64 -1.63 10.85
CA SER A 30 -3.77 -2.99 10.37
C SER A 30 -2.74 -3.88 11.04
N ASP A 31 -3.21 -5.02 11.57
CA ASP A 31 -2.35 -6.06 12.11
C ASP A 31 -1.38 -6.60 11.04
N GLY A 32 -0.35 -7.31 11.50
CA GLY A 32 0.84 -7.65 10.72
C GLY A 32 2.05 -7.09 11.45
N GLY A 33 2.95 -7.95 11.90
CA GLY A 33 3.92 -7.59 12.94
C GLY A 33 5.33 -7.36 12.41
N ALA A 34 5.57 -7.68 11.15
CA ALA A 34 6.91 -7.78 10.60
C ALA A 34 7.08 -6.88 9.37
N PHE A 35 8.29 -6.37 9.17
CA PHE A 35 8.68 -5.62 7.97
C PHE A 35 8.28 -6.36 6.68
N GLU A 36 8.45 -7.68 6.75
CA GLU A 36 8.15 -8.66 5.72
C GLU A 36 6.65 -8.68 5.34
N ASP A 37 5.74 -8.24 6.23
CA ASP A 37 4.31 -8.19 5.95
C ASP A 37 3.87 -6.92 5.22
N ALA A 38 4.57 -5.82 5.45
CA ALA A 38 4.26 -4.54 4.84
C ALA A 38 5.04 -4.32 3.52
N ILE A 39 6.20 -4.97 3.36
CA ILE A 39 7.11 -4.69 2.25
C ILE A 39 6.49 -4.96 0.88
N LEU A 40 6.57 -3.93 0.03
CA LEU A 40 6.22 -3.98 -1.39
C LEU A 40 4.82 -4.54 -1.68
N TRP A 41 3.88 -4.41 -0.73
CA TRP A 41 2.49 -4.85 -0.90
C TRP A 41 2.37 -6.34 -1.30
N GLN A 42 3.31 -7.18 -0.86
CA GLN A 42 3.37 -8.59 -1.28
C GLN A 42 2.09 -9.39 -0.97
N TYR A 43 1.33 -8.98 0.06
CA TYR A 43 0.05 -9.58 0.43
C TYR A 43 -1.18 -8.85 -0.11
N ALA A 44 -1.02 -7.74 -0.85
CA ALA A 44 -2.16 -6.92 -1.29
C ALA A 44 -3.14 -7.69 -2.17
N SER A 45 -2.67 -8.60 -3.02
CA SER A 45 -3.56 -9.46 -3.82
C SER A 45 -4.44 -10.35 -2.94
N GLN A 46 -3.86 -10.99 -1.92
CA GLN A 46 -4.60 -11.86 -0.99
C GLN A 46 -5.54 -11.06 -0.08
N ASP A 47 -5.04 -10.00 0.54
CA ASP A 47 -5.81 -9.16 1.48
C ASP A 47 -6.98 -8.47 0.78
N SER A 48 -6.77 -8.02 -0.47
CA SER A 48 -7.82 -7.39 -1.26
C SER A 48 -8.90 -8.36 -1.69
N LYS A 49 -8.62 -9.65 -1.84
CA LYS A 49 -9.65 -10.66 -2.10
C LYS A 49 -10.61 -10.76 -0.93
N ASP A 50 -10.07 -10.97 0.27
CA ASP A 50 -10.86 -11.06 1.50
C ASP A 50 -11.66 -9.76 1.74
N THR A 51 -11.02 -8.62 1.47
CA THR A 51 -11.67 -7.30 1.55
C THR A 51 -12.79 -7.15 0.53
N THR A 52 -12.58 -7.58 -0.71
CA THR A 52 -13.59 -7.52 -1.78
C THR A 52 -14.78 -8.40 -1.44
N GLU A 53 -14.55 -9.61 -0.95
CA GLU A 53 -15.61 -10.51 -0.49
C GLU A 53 -16.38 -9.92 0.71
N TRP A 54 -15.70 -9.28 1.65
CA TRP A 54 -16.34 -8.59 2.76
C TRP A 54 -17.20 -7.42 2.29
N ILE A 55 -16.69 -6.56 1.38
CA ILE A 55 -17.42 -5.42 0.80
C ILE A 55 -18.69 -5.90 0.10
N LYS A 56 -18.60 -6.96 -0.72
CA LYS A 56 -19.76 -7.52 -1.46
C LYS A 56 -20.89 -8.01 -0.55
N LYS A 57 -20.60 -8.35 0.71
CA LYS A 57 -21.61 -8.80 1.71
C LYS A 57 -22.32 -7.65 2.41
N GLN A 58 -21.86 -6.40 2.24
CA GLN A 58 -22.41 -5.26 2.95
C GLN A 58 -23.73 -4.79 2.31
N PRO A 59 -24.73 -4.36 3.11
CA PRO A 59 -26.04 -3.93 2.59
C PRO A 59 -25.98 -2.65 1.74
N TRP A 60 -24.90 -1.87 1.88
CA TRP A 60 -24.65 -0.67 1.09
C TRP A 60 -23.91 -0.96 -0.21
N CYS A 61 -23.47 -2.19 -0.46
CA CYS A 61 -22.81 -2.58 -1.70
C CYS A 61 -23.81 -3.17 -2.69
N ASN A 62 -23.80 -2.67 -3.92
CA ASN A 62 -24.63 -3.18 -5.01
C ASN A 62 -23.95 -4.31 -5.82
N GLY A 63 -22.90 -4.91 -5.27
CA GLY A 63 -22.09 -5.95 -5.91
C GLY A 63 -21.05 -5.44 -6.90
N LYS A 64 -21.03 -4.14 -7.24
CA LYS A 64 -20.03 -3.53 -8.12
C LYS A 64 -18.95 -2.84 -7.29
N ILE A 65 -17.70 -3.14 -7.61
CA ILE A 65 -16.52 -2.57 -6.96
C ILE A 65 -15.60 -2.01 -8.04
N MET A 66 -15.10 -0.80 -7.81
CA MET A 66 -14.08 -0.15 -8.62
C MET A 66 -12.82 0.01 -7.79
N LEU A 67 -11.66 -0.18 -8.42
CA LEU A 67 -10.36 0.10 -7.81
C LEU A 67 -9.96 1.55 -8.13
N ASP A 68 -9.47 2.28 -7.14
CA ASP A 68 -8.97 3.64 -7.31
C ASP A 68 -7.68 3.79 -6.51
N GLY A 69 -6.66 4.43 -7.10
CA GLY A 69 -5.41 4.64 -6.40
C GLY A 69 -4.37 5.47 -7.15
N LEU A 70 -3.64 6.28 -6.40
CA LEU A 70 -2.48 7.03 -6.88
C LEU A 70 -1.20 6.46 -6.25
N SER A 71 -0.09 6.43 -7.00
CA SER A 71 1.23 6.04 -6.50
C SER A 71 1.20 4.67 -5.80
N ALA A 72 1.55 4.59 -4.51
CA ALA A 72 1.46 3.36 -3.71
C ALA A 72 0.07 2.69 -3.78
N GLY A 73 -1.01 3.47 -3.71
CA GLY A 73 -2.37 2.96 -3.88
C GLY A 73 -2.64 2.45 -5.31
N GLY A 74 -1.99 3.04 -6.32
CA GLY A 74 -2.04 2.56 -7.70
C GLY A 74 -1.30 1.24 -7.90
N VAL A 75 -0.14 1.06 -7.26
CA VAL A 75 0.57 -0.24 -7.23
C VAL A 75 -0.30 -1.29 -6.56
N ALA A 76 -0.90 -0.96 -5.42
CA ALA A 76 -1.82 -1.85 -4.71
C ALA A 76 -3.06 -2.20 -5.56
N ALA A 77 -3.60 -1.25 -6.35
CA ALA A 77 -4.70 -1.50 -7.27
C ALA A 77 -4.32 -2.51 -8.38
N TYR A 78 -3.12 -2.39 -8.97
CA TYR A 78 -2.64 -3.39 -9.92
C TYR A 78 -2.53 -4.79 -9.29
N LEU A 79 -1.91 -4.90 -8.12
CA LEU A 79 -1.77 -6.18 -7.42
C LEU A 79 -3.12 -6.77 -6.98
N THR A 80 -4.07 -5.90 -6.61
CA THR A 80 -5.45 -6.28 -6.30
C THR A 80 -6.16 -6.83 -7.52
N SER A 81 -5.95 -6.23 -8.70
CA SER A 81 -6.60 -6.69 -9.93
C SER A 81 -6.21 -8.12 -10.34
N ASP A 82 -5.08 -8.64 -9.84
CA ASP A 82 -4.60 -10.00 -10.08
C ASP A 82 -5.18 -11.05 -9.12
N ASN A 83 -6.04 -10.68 -8.16
CA ASN A 83 -6.54 -11.60 -7.12
C ASN A 83 -7.64 -12.58 -7.58
N GLY A 84 -8.06 -12.50 -8.86
CA GLY A 84 -9.09 -13.34 -9.47
C GLY A 84 -10.53 -12.84 -9.33
N GLU A 85 -10.77 -11.72 -8.66
CA GLU A 85 -12.08 -11.08 -8.58
C GLU A 85 -12.42 -10.26 -9.84
N SER A 86 -13.71 -10.08 -10.11
CA SER A 86 -14.18 -9.19 -11.17
C SER A 86 -14.45 -7.79 -10.63
N TYR A 87 -13.74 -6.79 -11.16
CA TYR A 87 -13.92 -5.38 -10.86
C TYR A 87 -14.64 -4.65 -12.00
N SER A 88 -15.51 -3.69 -11.66
CA SER A 88 -16.29 -2.91 -12.64
C SER A 88 -15.49 -1.79 -13.31
N GLY A 89 -14.31 -1.47 -12.76
CA GLY A 89 -13.41 -0.47 -13.30
C GLY A 89 -12.17 -0.32 -12.41
N MET A 90 -11.16 0.34 -12.96
CA MET A 90 -9.95 0.69 -12.23
C MET A 90 -9.45 2.06 -12.71
N HIS A 91 -9.16 2.95 -11.77
CA HIS A 91 -8.48 4.22 -12.03
C HIS A 91 -7.15 4.22 -11.28
N VAL A 92 -6.07 4.34 -12.04
CA VAL A 92 -4.70 4.34 -11.51
C VAL A 92 -3.95 5.55 -12.05
N GLY A 93 -3.36 6.33 -11.16
CA GLY A 93 -2.50 7.45 -11.54
C GLY A 93 -1.09 7.35 -10.94
N ILE A 94 -0.08 7.73 -11.72
CA ILE A 94 1.32 7.87 -11.29
C ILE A 94 1.82 6.62 -10.54
N ALA A 95 1.57 5.43 -11.10
CA ALA A 95 2.01 4.14 -10.55
C ALA A 95 2.50 3.22 -11.66
N GLY A 96 3.44 2.33 -11.34
CA GLY A 96 3.86 1.25 -12.23
C GLY A 96 3.13 -0.05 -11.88
N SER A 97 2.81 -0.86 -12.90
CA SER A 97 2.22 -2.20 -12.72
C SER A 97 3.22 -3.26 -12.29
N SER A 98 4.52 -2.93 -12.30
CA SER A 98 5.60 -3.82 -11.89
C SER A 98 6.48 -3.16 -10.84
N VAL A 99 6.48 -3.73 -9.63
CA VAL A 99 7.38 -3.31 -8.55
C VAL A 99 8.84 -3.36 -9.00
N ARG A 100 9.20 -4.37 -9.81
CA ARG A 100 10.54 -4.48 -10.39
C ARG A 100 10.89 -3.29 -11.27
N GLU A 101 9.99 -2.86 -12.15
CA GLU A 101 10.26 -1.72 -13.05
C GLU A 101 10.28 -0.38 -12.31
N VAL A 102 9.49 -0.27 -11.24
CA VAL A 102 9.52 0.89 -10.34
C VAL A 102 10.88 0.99 -9.64
N LEU A 103 11.42 -0.13 -9.16
CA LEU A 103 12.69 -0.17 -8.41
C LEU A 103 13.94 -0.22 -9.31
N PHE A 104 13.86 -0.87 -10.47
CA PHE A 104 14.99 -1.12 -11.36
C PHE A 104 14.78 -0.50 -12.75
N ARG A 105 15.11 0.78 -12.88
CA ARG A 105 14.99 1.50 -14.15
C ARG A 105 16.14 1.13 -15.07
N GLY A 106 15.83 0.51 -16.21
CA GLY A 106 16.85 0.02 -17.15
C GLY A 106 17.77 -1.05 -16.55
N GLY A 107 17.32 -1.76 -15.52
CA GLY A 107 18.12 -2.77 -14.80
C GLY A 107 18.99 -2.23 -13.66
N ALA A 108 19.10 -0.90 -13.50
CA ALA A 108 19.81 -0.29 -12.38
C ALA A 108 18.86 0.03 -11.23
N LEU A 109 19.27 -0.26 -10.00
CA LEU A 109 18.49 0.06 -8.80
C LEU A 109 18.35 1.57 -8.64
N SER A 110 17.12 2.07 -8.59
CA SER A 110 16.80 3.41 -8.11
C SER A 110 16.86 3.42 -6.59
N TYR A 111 18.06 3.65 -6.05
CA TYR A 111 18.31 3.63 -4.60
C TYR A 111 17.38 4.59 -3.83
N GLU A 112 17.13 5.78 -4.38
CA GLU A 112 16.19 6.74 -3.80
C GLU A 112 14.76 6.19 -3.73
N THR A 113 14.27 5.56 -4.79
CA THR A 113 12.91 4.99 -4.82
C THR A 113 12.79 3.82 -3.85
N PHE A 114 13.81 2.96 -3.81
CA PHE A 114 13.88 1.82 -2.90
C PHE A 114 13.85 2.25 -1.43
N THR A 115 14.70 3.22 -1.07
CA THR A 115 14.75 3.75 0.31
C THR A 115 13.48 4.51 0.68
N TYR A 116 12.90 5.26 -0.26
CA TYR A 116 11.62 5.95 -0.07
C TYR A 116 10.49 4.97 0.22
N ILE A 117 10.32 3.92 -0.59
CA ILE A 117 9.27 2.92 -0.39
C ILE A 117 9.49 2.17 0.93
N GLY A 118 10.73 1.79 1.25
CA GLY A 118 11.06 1.16 2.52
C GLY A 118 10.60 2.00 3.72
N ASN A 119 10.85 3.31 3.71
CA ASN A 119 10.45 4.21 4.80
C ASN A 119 8.93 4.46 4.91
N PHE A 120 8.16 4.25 3.84
CA PHE A 120 6.69 4.39 3.85
C PHE A 120 5.97 3.13 4.34
N VAL A 121 6.56 1.98 4.03
CA VAL A 121 6.05 0.66 4.39
C VAL A 121 6.11 0.41 5.90
N VAL A 122 7.10 0.99 6.57
CA VAL A 122 7.36 0.76 7.99
C VAL A 122 7.22 2.09 8.70
N GLY A 123 5.98 2.44 9.04
CA GLY A 123 5.81 3.24 10.26
C GLY A 123 6.48 2.49 11.42
N PRO A 124 7.01 3.18 12.44
CA PRO A 124 7.64 2.52 13.58
C PRO A 124 6.72 1.41 14.12
N ALA A 125 7.18 0.15 14.00
CA ALA A 125 6.46 -1.07 14.33
C ALA A 125 6.09 -1.17 15.84
N ASP A 126 6.46 -0.16 16.61
CA ASP A 126 6.35 -0.05 18.05
C ASP A 126 5.44 1.11 18.50
N ALA A 127 4.76 1.81 17.58
CA ALA A 127 3.96 2.96 17.94
C ALA A 127 2.56 2.87 17.33
N LYS A 128 1.56 2.65 18.20
CA LYS A 128 0.15 2.98 17.97
C LYS A 128 0.01 4.49 17.63
N HIS A 129 0.47 4.91 16.47
CA HIS A 129 0.59 6.31 16.08
C HIS A 129 0.07 6.54 14.66
N PRO A 130 -0.51 7.72 14.43
CA PRO A 130 -1.40 7.97 13.31
C PRO A 130 -0.65 8.15 12.00
N SER A 131 -1.34 7.79 10.92
CA SER A 131 -1.05 8.09 9.51
C SER A 131 -0.32 9.42 9.27
N PRO A 132 0.49 9.61 8.20
CA PRO A 132 1.12 10.89 7.86
C PRO A 132 0.08 11.97 7.49
N PHE A 133 -1.19 11.59 7.41
CA PHE A 133 -2.35 12.49 7.44
C PHE A 133 -2.59 13.11 8.84
N HIS A 134 -1.75 12.80 9.84
CA HIS A 134 -1.69 13.38 11.18
C HIS A 134 -0.21 13.54 11.61
N PRO A 135 0.22 14.74 12.03
CA PRO A 135 1.66 15.07 12.10
C PRO A 135 2.32 14.49 13.34
N ASN A 136 3.43 13.75 13.16
CA ASN A 136 4.68 13.79 13.96
C ASN A 136 5.64 12.69 13.46
N ILE A 137 6.56 13.04 12.55
CA ILE A 137 7.56 12.12 11.98
C ILE A 137 8.83 12.16 12.85
N THR A 138 9.17 11.04 13.49
CA THR A 138 10.50 10.81 14.08
C THR A 138 11.27 9.88 13.14
N LYS A 139 12.42 10.34 12.63
CA LYS A 139 13.30 9.59 11.72
C LYS A 139 13.80 8.29 12.36
N TYR A 140 13.57 7.16 11.72
CA TYR A 140 14.24 5.88 11.98
C TYR A 140 14.96 5.44 10.71
N ASN A 141 16.28 5.20 10.79
CA ASN A 141 17.11 4.90 9.61
C ASN A 141 17.26 3.39 9.44
N MET A 142 16.35 2.79 8.66
CA MET A 142 16.17 1.33 8.62
C MET A 142 17.23 0.53 7.86
N MET A 143 17.91 1.15 6.89
CA MET A 143 18.96 0.46 6.13
C MET A 143 20.10 -0.01 7.04
N GLU A 144 20.42 0.75 8.10
CA GLU A 144 21.42 0.33 9.07
C GLU A 144 21.01 -0.90 9.87
N ASN A 145 19.72 -1.07 10.17
CA ASN A 145 19.23 -2.20 10.96
C ASN A 145 19.04 -3.48 10.13
N TYR A 146 18.62 -3.35 8.87
CA TYR A 146 18.56 -4.48 7.94
C TYR A 146 19.96 -5.02 7.62
N VAL A 147 20.91 -4.12 7.37
CA VAL A 147 22.33 -4.45 7.18
C VAL A 147 22.89 -5.12 8.43
N LYS A 148 22.69 -4.55 9.64
CA LYS A 148 23.13 -5.20 10.90
C LYS A 148 22.50 -6.57 11.16
N LYS A 149 21.24 -6.79 10.79
CA LYS A 149 20.54 -8.08 10.97
C LYS A 149 21.09 -9.16 10.02
N HIS A 150 21.71 -8.78 8.91
CA HIS A 150 22.12 -9.71 7.84
C HIS A 150 23.63 -9.69 7.53
N GLU A 151 24.40 -8.81 8.16
CA GLU A 151 25.88 -8.79 8.13
C GLU A 151 26.54 -9.76 9.11
N ASN A 152 25.79 -10.64 9.79
CA ASN A 152 26.40 -11.71 10.59
C ASN A 152 26.13 -13.11 10.02
N PRO A 153 26.74 -13.50 8.89
CA PRO A 153 26.73 -14.88 8.41
C PRO A 153 27.90 -15.73 8.95
N GLY A 154 28.63 -15.30 9.97
CA GLY A 154 29.74 -16.09 10.51
C GLY A 154 30.32 -15.58 11.82
N GLY A 155 29.83 -16.10 12.93
CA GLY A 155 30.56 -16.13 14.20
C GLY A 155 31.25 -17.49 14.34
N ILE A 156 32.58 -17.46 14.21
CA ILE A 156 33.52 -18.51 14.66
C ILE A 156 33.56 -18.48 16.19
#